data_AF-A0A2M7UR86-F1
#
_entry.id   AF-A0A2M7UR86-F1
#
_cell.length_a   1.000
_cell.length_b   1.000
_cell.length_c   1.000
_cell.angle_alpha   90.00
_cell.angle_beta   90.00
_cell.angle_gamma   90.00
#
_symmetry.space_group_name_H-M   'P 1'
#
loop_
_entity.id
_entity.type
_entity.pdbx_description
1 polymer ?
#
loop_
_entity_poly.entity_id
_entity_poly.type
_entity_poly.pdbx_seq_one_letter_code
_entity_poly.pdbx_strand_id
1 'polypeptide(L)'
;MKASSKKLAFVLIAISIAGGVFMNKALNKTNYDIINTSVLGVLKSTYEDIAPSAADLAIVNVVLNKESDPTENFNYYKYKASIVVKNNGGRLINARLLLHGDGNQKSVVVKNTDYGFSLAKDGTYIIKNYDVIFDGNYNGGEIPIYADITDKTDTDTTNNVFVSKVFEGPAKIKDIFISDISPDGKIELNFNDNKYFVKKHDFELFRKDDVSLKTGEGKYFENTAFEKPIGYHVYENSLKNLEADFDRTERTEENSHYVKFSEHPYGATSNHYVFVKATNPENGYYGVSDIVKLGPQTDMNRAQFVKAFVDYLKISLVEEDMLYYTDVSPDEWYAPYVKTVYNLGLLNTSSITFSPEKKITRGDILKLVMDYFEADLTQNTEKHFKDVDENSPIYPYVQSFLADGKAGGLGSKFAPDLPATQDFIKNIIDEYRENN
;
A
#
# COMPACT_ATOMS: atom_id res chain seq x y z
N MET A 1 -87.43 22.27 49.21
CA MET A 1 -86.44 23.11 48.50
C MET A 1 -85.10 22.39 48.45
N LYS A 2 -84.52 22.33 47.24
CA LYS A 2 -83.15 21.94 46.83
C LYS A 2 -82.78 20.44 46.78
N ALA A 3 -82.81 19.93 45.55
CA ALA A 3 -82.33 18.64 45.03
C ALA A 3 -80.79 18.68 44.81
N SER A 4 -80.04 17.63 45.19
CA SER A 4 -79.50 16.51 44.35
C SER A 4 -78.43 16.94 43.33
N SER A 5 -77.40 16.20 42.92
CA SER A 5 -76.73 14.93 43.30
C SER A 5 -75.62 14.66 42.27
N LYS A 6 -74.44 14.22 42.70
CA LYS A 6 -73.42 13.31 42.10
C LYS A 6 -73.26 13.09 40.55
N LYS A 7 -71.98 12.78 40.20
CA LYS A 7 -71.41 12.05 39.01
C LYS A 7 -71.23 12.85 37.72
N LEU A 8 -70.39 12.50 36.73
CA LEU A 8 -69.13 11.76 36.50
C LEU A 8 -69.00 11.75 34.95
N ALA A 9 -67.81 12.00 34.39
CA ALA A 9 -67.31 11.52 33.08
C ALA A 9 -68.01 11.84 31.72
N PHE A 10 -67.16 12.21 30.74
CA PHE A 10 -67.23 12.05 29.27
C PHE A 10 -68.33 12.75 28.45
N VAL A 11 -67.94 13.53 27.44
CA VAL A 11 -68.23 13.31 26.00
C VAL A 11 -67.33 14.23 25.13
N LEU A 12 -66.77 13.62 24.10
CA LEU A 12 -65.99 14.17 22.99
C LEU A 12 -66.96 14.39 21.81
N ILE A 13 -66.69 15.34 20.89
CA ILE A 13 -67.09 15.43 19.45
C ILE A 13 -67.83 16.71 19.02
N ALA A 14 -67.33 17.24 17.89
CA ALA A 14 -67.93 18.11 16.86
C ALA A 14 -68.00 19.62 17.12
N ILE A 15 -67.24 20.38 16.33
CA ILE A 15 -67.77 21.21 15.23
C ILE A 15 -66.70 21.32 14.14
N SER A 16 -67.03 20.77 12.98
CA SER A 16 -66.42 21.10 11.70
C SER A 16 -67.43 21.97 10.93
N ILE A 17 -66.93 23.03 10.29
CA ILE A 17 -67.52 23.76 9.14
C ILE A 17 -68.60 24.81 9.45
N ALA A 18 -68.16 26.07 9.49
CA ALA A 18 -68.80 27.28 8.93
C ALA A 18 -67.81 28.44 9.15
N GLY A 19 -67.33 29.23 8.21
CA GLY A 19 -67.58 29.38 6.79
C GLY A 19 -66.53 30.38 6.29
N GLY A 20 -65.98 30.13 5.10
CA GLY A 20 -65.31 31.18 4.35
C GLY A 20 -66.33 32.26 3.94
N VAL A 21 -65.79 33.38 3.46
CA VAL A 21 -66.48 34.57 2.92
C VAL A 21 -66.78 35.66 3.97
N PHE A 22 -65.80 36.54 4.19
CA PHE A 22 -66.03 37.97 3.95
C PHE A 22 -64.76 38.61 3.39
N MET A 23 -64.97 39.38 2.32
CA MET A 23 -63.97 39.93 1.42
C MET A 23 -63.02 40.96 2.07
N ASN A 24 -61.80 40.90 1.56
CA ASN A 24 -60.90 42.01 1.28
C ASN A 24 -61.62 43.33 0.90
N LYS A 25 -61.57 44.36 1.75
CA LYS A 25 -61.42 45.77 1.34
C LYS A 25 -61.13 46.68 2.53
N ALA A 26 -60.26 47.66 2.28
CA ALA A 26 -59.91 48.85 3.07
C ALA A 26 -58.65 48.76 3.93
N LEU A 27 -57.60 49.30 3.32
CA LEU A 27 -56.32 49.72 3.87
C LEU A 27 -56.43 50.68 5.07
N ASN A 28 -55.37 50.58 5.90
CA ASN A 28 -54.63 51.64 6.57
C ASN A 28 -55.07 52.18 7.94
N LYS A 29 -54.03 52.16 8.81
CA LYS A 29 -53.78 52.96 10.02
C LYS A 29 -54.71 52.68 11.20
N THR A 30 -54.21 51.91 12.15
CA THR A 30 -54.04 52.36 13.54
C THR A 30 -53.09 51.40 14.28
N ASN A 31 -52.09 51.99 14.96
CA ASN A 31 -51.24 51.29 15.91
C ASN A 31 -52.08 50.95 17.15
N TYR A 32 -52.52 49.70 17.26
CA TYR A 32 -52.93 49.11 18.52
C TYR A 32 -52.42 47.67 18.56
N ASP A 33 -51.65 47.36 19.61
CA ASP A 33 -51.18 46.02 19.93
C ASP A 33 -52.38 45.08 20.12
N ILE A 34 -52.64 44.23 19.11
CA ILE A 34 -53.44 43.04 19.35
C ILE A 34 -52.52 42.09 20.11
N ILE A 35 -52.78 41.92 21.40
CA ILE A 35 -52.26 40.80 22.18
C ILE A 35 -52.87 39.54 21.57
N ASN A 36 -52.24 39.05 20.52
CA ASN A 36 -52.48 37.73 19.98
C ASN A 36 -51.54 36.81 20.76
N THR A 37 -51.85 36.56 22.04
CA THR A 37 -51.48 35.31 22.72
C THR A 37 -52.18 34.20 21.94
N SER A 38 -51.63 33.91 20.77
CA SER A 38 -52.15 32.84 19.96
C SER A 38 -51.80 31.60 20.75
N VAL A 39 -52.85 30.90 21.15
CA VAL A 39 -52.80 29.50 21.54
C VAL A 39 -51.98 28.70 20.50
N LEU A 40 -51.79 29.19 19.27
CA LEU A 40 -50.79 28.71 18.32
C LEU A 40 -49.34 28.83 18.77
N GLY A 41 -48.89 29.91 19.41
CA GLY A 41 -47.50 30.03 19.91
C GLY A 41 -47.23 29.09 21.08
N VAL A 42 -48.21 28.96 21.99
CA VAL A 42 -48.15 27.97 23.07
C VAL A 42 -48.26 26.56 22.49
N LEU A 43 -49.23 26.25 21.64
CA LEU A 43 -49.32 24.95 20.96
C LEU A 43 -48.11 24.66 20.07
N LYS A 44 -47.47 25.66 19.44
CA LYS A 44 -46.28 25.47 18.61
C LYS A 44 -45.03 25.23 19.47
N SER A 45 -44.87 25.93 20.59
CA SER A 45 -43.81 25.60 21.57
C SER A 45 -44.05 24.24 22.23
N THR A 46 -45.29 23.92 22.61
CA THR A 46 -45.63 22.60 23.15
C THR A 46 -45.58 21.51 22.09
N TYR A 47 -45.81 21.80 20.79
CA TYR A 47 -45.70 20.85 19.69
C TYR A 47 -44.26 20.70 19.21
N GLU A 48 -43.41 21.73 19.27
CA GLU A 48 -41.97 21.64 19.02
C GLU A 48 -41.25 20.92 20.19
N ASP A 49 -41.76 21.05 21.42
CA ASP A 49 -41.27 20.29 22.60
C ASP A 49 -41.84 18.86 22.70
N ILE A 50 -42.88 18.51 21.93
CA ILE A 50 -43.52 17.17 21.91
C ILE A 50 -43.33 16.44 20.56
N ALA A 51 -43.02 17.15 19.47
CA ALA A 51 -42.70 16.53 18.21
C ALA A 51 -41.37 15.79 18.38
N PRO A 52 -41.34 14.45 18.20
CA PRO A 52 -40.08 13.74 18.21
C PRO A 52 -39.20 14.38 17.15
N SER A 53 -38.05 14.92 17.55
CA SER A 53 -37.06 15.42 16.60
C SER A 53 -36.76 14.30 15.61
N ALA A 54 -36.64 14.63 14.32
CA ALA A 54 -36.32 13.62 13.32
C ALA A 54 -34.96 12.97 13.67
N ALA A 55 -34.80 11.71 13.27
CA ALA A 55 -33.57 10.97 13.55
C ALA A 55 -32.43 11.46 12.65
N ASP A 56 -31.20 11.12 13.03
CA ASP A 56 -29.99 11.39 12.25
C ASP A 56 -29.05 10.22 12.51
N LEU A 57 -29.01 9.24 11.59
CA LEU A 57 -28.28 8.00 11.81
C LEU A 57 -26.97 7.99 11.01
N ALA A 58 -25.86 8.25 11.70
CA ALA A 58 -24.54 8.23 11.11
C ALA A 58 -23.86 6.87 11.26
N ILE A 59 -23.07 6.46 10.26
CA ILE A 59 -22.02 5.46 10.44
C ILE A 59 -20.76 6.19 10.95
N VAL A 60 -20.26 5.80 12.12
CA VAL A 60 -19.08 6.45 12.72
C VAL A 60 -17.80 5.66 12.52
N ASN A 61 -17.89 4.35 12.34
CA ASN A 61 -16.73 3.50 12.08
C ASN A 61 -17.13 2.15 11.49
N VAL A 62 -16.23 1.57 10.69
CA VAL A 62 -16.31 0.20 10.19
C VAL A 62 -15.00 -0.51 10.42
N VAL A 63 -15.06 -1.70 11.00
CA VAL A 63 -13.92 -2.61 11.13
C VAL A 63 -14.18 -3.84 10.28
N LEU A 64 -13.31 -4.09 9.31
CA LEU A 64 -13.34 -5.29 8.47
C LEU A 64 -12.40 -6.35 9.05
N ASN A 65 -12.89 -7.58 9.19
CA ASN A 65 -12.09 -8.74 9.57
C ASN A 65 -12.16 -9.76 8.43
N LYS A 66 -11.01 -10.13 7.87
CA LYS A 66 -10.93 -11.10 6.77
C LYS A 66 -11.31 -12.50 7.28
N GLU A 67 -12.26 -13.14 6.60
CA GLU A 67 -12.68 -14.52 6.87
C GLU A 67 -12.01 -15.53 5.94
N SER A 68 -11.89 -15.21 4.64
CA SER A 68 -11.34 -16.15 3.67
C SER A 68 -10.79 -15.48 2.42
N ASP A 69 -9.84 -16.18 1.77
CA ASP A 69 -9.30 -15.88 0.45
C ASP A 69 -10.18 -16.43 -0.69
N PRO A 70 -10.00 -15.92 -1.92
CA PRO A 70 -10.60 -16.48 -3.13
C PRO A 70 -10.25 -17.96 -3.32
N THR A 71 -11.19 -18.71 -3.90
CA THR A 71 -11.03 -20.12 -4.26
C THR A 71 -11.32 -20.32 -5.75
N GLU A 72 -11.02 -21.50 -6.29
CA GLU A 72 -11.32 -21.84 -7.70
C GLU A 72 -12.81 -21.65 -8.06
N ASN A 73 -13.71 -21.93 -7.10
CA ASN A 73 -15.16 -21.83 -7.31
C ASN A 73 -15.73 -20.43 -7.00
N PHE A 74 -15.00 -19.63 -6.21
CA PHE A 74 -15.47 -18.34 -5.72
C PHE A 74 -14.33 -17.32 -5.72
N ASN A 75 -14.32 -16.45 -6.72
CA ASN A 75 -13.27 -15.45 -6.91
C ASN A 75 -13.54 -14.16 -6.13
N TYR A 76 -13.67 -14.26 -4.81
CA TYR A 76 -13.79 -13.09 -3.93
C TYR A 76 -13.14 -13.35 -2.56
N TYR A 77 -12.57 -12.30 -1.98
CA TYR A 77 -12.23 -12.24 -0.57
C TYR A 77 -13.51 -12.03 0.23
N LYS A 78 -13.59 -12.63 1.42
CA LYS A 78 -14.73 -12.48 2.31
C LYS A 78 -14.30 -11.81 3.61
N TYR A 79 -15.10 -10.86 4.09
CA TYR A 79 -14.90 -10.18 5.37
C TYR A 79 -16.18 -10.16 6.18
N LYS A 80 -16.02 -10.04 7.50
CA LYS A 80 -17.07 -9.59 8.41
C LYS A 80 -16.82 -8.15 8.82
N ALA A 81 -17.79 -7.31 8.51
CA ALA A 81 -17.82 -5.94 9.00
C ALA A 81 -18.49 -5.87 10.38
N SER A 82 -17.84 -5.14 11.29
CA SER A 82 -18.46 -4.57 12.49
C SER A 82 -18.66 -3.08 12.26
N ILE A 83 -19.91 -2.65 12.25
CA ILE A 83 -20.31 -1.29 11.85
C ILE A 83 -20.87 -0.59 13.07
N VAL A 84 -20.30 0.55 13.40
CA VAL A 84 -20.73 1.37 14.53
C VAL A 84 -21.63 2.47 13.97
N VAL A 85 -22.88 2.49 14.41
CA VAL A 85 -23.85 3.54 14.07
C VAL A 85 -24.19 4.39 15.29
N LYS A 86 -24.42 5.68 15.08
CA LYS A 86 -24.81 6.63 16.12
C LYS A 86 -26.02 7.42 15.67
N ASN A 87 -27.00 7.59 16.55
CA ASN A 87 -28.13 8.47 16.31
C ASN A 87 -27.85 9.85 16.91
N ASN A 88 -27.54 10.86 16.10
CA ASN A 88 -27.33 12.24 16.55
C ASN A 88 -28.64 13.04 16.67
N GLY A 89 -29.76 12.47 16.18
CA GLY A 89 -31.06 13.12 16.11
C GLY A 89 -32.00 12.67 17.23
N GLY A 90 -33.31 12.77 16.97
CA GLY A 90 -34.30 12.24 17.89
C GLY A 90 -34.36 10.72 17.92
N ARG A 91 -35.02 10.20 18.94
CA ARG A 91 -35.09 8.76 19.22
C ARG A 91 -35.67 7.98 18.04
N LEU A 92 -34.96 6.94 17.62
CA LEU A 92 -35.44 5.93 16.68
C LEU A 92 -36.22 4.84 17.42
N ILE A 93 -37.41 4.54 16.93
CA ILE A 93 -38.29 3.49 17.48
C ILE A 93 -38.81 2.64 16.33
N ASN A 94 -38.48 1.35 16.36
CA ASN A 94 -38.95 0.33 15.43
C ASN A 94 -38.79 0.72 13.95
N ALA A 95 -37.69 1.38 13.62
CA ALA A 95 -37.36 1.81 12.27
C ALA A 95 -36.87 0.63 11.42
N ARG A 96 -37.05 0.73 10.10
CA ARG A 96 -36.50 -0.18 9.11
C ARG A 96 -35.15 0.34 8.63
N LEU A 97 -34.11 -0.05 9.38
CA LEU A 97 -32.71 0.17 9.00
C LEU A 97 -32.28 -0.87 7.97
N LEU A 98 -31.96 -0.40 6.76
CA LEU A 98 -31.38 -1.19 5.69
C LEU A 98 -29.88 -0.96 5.65
N LEU A 99 -29.11 -2.02 5.89
CA LEU A 99 -27.68 -2.03 5.67
C LEU A 99 -27.40 -2.62 4.28
N HIS A 100 -26.57 -1.95 3.48
CA HIS A 100 -26.13 -2.46 2.19
C HIS A 100 -24.75 -1.90 1.81
N GLY A 101 -24.14 -2.44 0.77
CA GLY A 101 -22.97 -1.83 0.14
C GLY A 101 -23.30 -1.40 -1.29
N ASP A 102 -22.31 -1.42 -2.16
CA ASP A 102 -22.53 -1.32 -3.60
C ASP A 102 -23.35 -2.51 -4.14
N GLY A 103 -23.59 -2.53 -5.46
CA GLY A 103 -24.38 -3.57 -6.13
C GLY A 103 -23.87 -5.02 -5.96
N ASN A 104 -22.67 -5.20 -5.39
CA ASN A 104 -22.10 -6.53 -5.12
C ASN A 104 -22.39 -7.04 -3.71
N GLN A 105 -22.85 -6.19 -2.80
CA GLN A 105 -23.08 -6.57 -1.40
C GLN A 105 -24.54 -6.94 -1.14
N LYS A 106 -24.77 -7.88 -0.23
CA LYS A 106 -26.13 -8.26 0.18
C LYS A 106 -26.75 -7.18 1.07
N SER A 107 -27.96 -6.75 0.75
CA SER A 107 -28.72 -5.89 1.65
C SER A 107 -29.33 -6.67 2.80
N VAL A 108 -29.26 -6.14 4.02
CA VAL A 108 -29.78 -6.76 5.24
C VAL A 108 -30.63 -5.75 6.00
N VAL A 109 -31.83 -6.14 6.42
CA VAL A 109 -32.61 -5.34 7.36
C VAL A 109 -32.12 -5.62 8.77
N VAL A 110 -31.63 -4.58 9.45
CA VAL A 110 -31.07 -4.68 10.79
C VAL A 110 -32.18 -4.48 11.81
N LYS A 111 -32.22 -5.35 12.82
CA LYS A 111 -33.14 -5.26 13.95
C LYS A 111 -32.36 -5.50 15.24
N ASN A 112 -32.70 -4.76 16.28
CA ASN A 112 -32.22 -4.98 17.65
C ASN A 112 -33.37 -5.17 18.64
N THR A 113 -34.61 -5.22 18.13
CA THR A 113 -35.85 -5.55 18.83
C THR A 113 -36.72 -6.44 17.94
N ASP A 114 -37.77 -7.04 18.49
CA ASP A 114 -38.70 -7.88 17.70
C ASP A 114 -39.42 -7.08 16.59
N TYR A 115 -39.57 -5.78 16.77
CA TYR A 115 -40.36 -4.92 15.89
C TYR A 115 -39.52 -4.16 14.85
N GLY A 116 -38.24 -3.92 15.12
CA GLY A 116 -37.37 -3.17 14.22
C GLY A 116 -36.07 -2.72 14.87
N PHE A 117 -35.46 -1.68 14.30
CA PHE A 117 -34.30 -1.01 14.86
C PHE A 117 -34.73 0.16 15.74
N SER A 118 -34.30 0.16 16.99
CA SER A 118 -34.55 1.24 17.94
C SER A 118 -33.24 1.74 18.52
N LEU A 119 -33.05 3.06 18.56
CA LEU A 119 -31.84 3.67 19.08
C LEU A 119 -32.19 4.97 19.80
N ALA A 120 -31.71 5.13 21.03
CA ALA A 120 -31.91 6.35 21.80
C ALA A 120 -31.28 7.56 21.09
N LYS A 121 -31.76 8.76 21.42
CA LYS A 121 -31.03 9.99 21.08
C LYS A 121 -29.61 9.91 21.65
N ASP A 122 -28.63 10.30 20.84
CA ASP A 122 -27.19 10.20 21.12
C ASP A 122 -26.67 8.77 21.36
N GLY A 123 -27.51 7.76 21.13
CA GLY A 123 -27.17 6.36 21.34
C GLY A 123 -26.26 5.82 20.25
N THR A 124 -25.42 4.85 20.62
CA THR A 124 -24.56 4.10 19.69
C THR A 124 -24.97 2.62 19.68
N TYR A 125 -24.88 1.99 18.51
CA TYR A 125 -25.11 0.56 18.35
C TYR A 125 -24.06 -0.05 17.43
N ILE A 126 -23.65 -1.29 17.72
CA ILE A 126 -22.69 -2.04 16.91
C ILE A 126 -23.43 -3.15 16.17
N ILE A 127 -23.51 -3.01 14.85
CA ILE A 127 -24.00 -4.04 13.94
C ILE A 127 -22.84 -4.99 13.66
N LYS A 128 -23.00 -6.28 13.96
CA LYS A 128 -21.95 -7.29 13.82
C LYS A 128 -22.22 -8.23 12.66
N ASN A 129 -21.14 -8.82 12.15
CA ASN A 129 -21.16 -9.95 11.21
C ASN A 129 -21.84 -9.66 9.86
N TYR A 130 -21.84 -8.40 9.41
CA TYR A 130 -22.27 -8.07 8.05
C TYR A 130 -21.26 -8.64 7.05
N ASP A 131 -21.73 -9.47 6.12
CA ASP A 131 -20.89 -10.05 5.09
C ASP A 131 -20.50 -8.98 4.07
N VAL A 132 -19.19 -8.83 3.85
CA VAL A 132 -18.63 -7.99 2.79
C VAL A 132 -17.78 -8.88 1.89
N ILE A 133 -17.98 -8.76 0.59
CA ILE A 133 -17.16 -9.43 -0.43
C ILE A 133 -16.32 -8.42 -1.20
N PHE A 134 -15.10 -8.80 -1.57
CA PHE A 134 -14.22 -8.01 -2.43
C PHE A 134 -13.73 -8.88 -3.58
N ASP A 135 -13.77 -8.35 -4.81
CA ASP A 135 -13.44 -9.13 -6.01
C ASP A 135 -11.98 -9.61 -5.99
N GLY A 136 -11.79 -10.93 -6.13
CA GLY A 136 -10.50 -11.59 -6.05
C GLY A 136 -9.54 -11.27 -7.20
N ASN A 137 -10.01 -10.63 -8.28
CA ASN A 137 -9.17 -10.16 -9.38
C ASN A 137 -8.35 -8.90 -9.03
N TYR A 138 -8.73 -8.21 -7.96
CA TYR A 138 -8.11 -6.97 -7.51
C TYR A 138 -7.42 -7.18 -6.17
N ASN A 139 -6.45 -6.32 -5.85
CA ASN A 139 -5.79 -6.31 -4.55
C ASN A 139 -5.94 -4.97 -3.83
N GLY A 140 -6.69 -4.02 -4.36
CA GLY A 140 -7.04 -2.83 -3.62
C GLY A 140 -8.32 -2.18 -4.12
N GLY A 141 -8.96 -1.43 -3.24
CA GLY A 141 -10.21 -0.77 -3.58
C GLY A 141 -10.86 -0.10 -2.38
N GLU A 142 -11.98 0.56 -2.66
CA GLU A 142 -12.81 1.22 -1.68
C GLU A 142 -14.20 0.57 -1.69
N ILE A 143 -14.70 0.22 -0.51
CA ILE A 143 -16.00 -0.44 -0.34
C ILE A 143 -16.91 0.49 0.48
N PRO A 144 -17.89 1.14 -0.15
CA PRO A 144 -18.87 1.93 0.57
C PRO A 144 -19.86 1.00 1.28
N ILE A 145 -20.19 1.34 2.54
CA ILE A 145 -21.23 0.70 3.34
C ILE A 145 -22.23 1.78 3.73
N TYR A 146 -23.51 1.49 3.49
CA TYR A 146 -24.63 2.40 3.70
C TYR A 146 -25.56 1.86 4.79
N ALA A 147 -26.10 2.76 5.60
CA ALA A 147 -27.05 2.48 6.68
C ALA A 147 -28.27 3.39 6.55
N ASP A 148 -29.25 2.97 5.77
CA ASP A 148 -30.39 3.80 5.42
C ASP A 148 -31.64 3.49 6.23
N ILE A 149 -32.28 4.52 6.76
CA ILE A 149 -33.60 4.40 7.36
C ILE A 149 -34.66 4.62 6.29
N THR A 150 -35.40 3.57 5.98
CA THR A 150 -36.28 3.55 4.78
C THR A 150 -37.73 3.93 5.06
N ASP A 151 -38.12 4.04 6.34
CA ASP A 151 -39.50 4.24 6.77
C ASP A 151 -39.67 5.39 7.78
N LYS A 152 -38.60 6.14 8.06
CA LYS A 152 -38.59 7.34 8.90
C LYS A 152 -37.76 8.44 8.22
N THR A 153 -37.93 9.67 8.70
CA THR A 153 -37.10 10.79 8.26
C THR A 153 -35.75 10.75 8.97
N ASP A 154 -34.69 10.79 8.16
CA ASP A 154 -33.32 11.07 8.57
C ASP A 154 -32.99 12.52 8.17
N THR A 155 -32.48 13.33 9.10
CA THR A 155 -32.19 14.74 8.85
C THR A 155 -30.89 14.97 8.11
N ASP A 156 -29.96 14.02 8.13
CA ASP A 156 -28.67 14.13 7.44
C ASP A 156 -28.24 12.78 6.85
N THR A 157 -28.68 12.52 5.62
CA THR A 157 -28.32 11.28 4.93
C THR A 157 -26.87 11.25 4.42
N THR A 158 -26.11 12.34 4.54
CA THR A 158 -24.72 12.39 4.02
C THR A 158 -23.75 11.62 4.89
N ASN A 159 -24.10 11.38 6.15
CA ASN A 159 -23.31 10.64 7.12
C ASN A 159 -23.72 9.15 7.24
N ASN A 160 -24.66 8.70 6.38
CA ASN A 160 -25.16 7.33 6.34
C ASN A 160 -24.22 6.37 5.61
N VAL A 161 -23.09 6.86 5.08
CA VAL A 161 -22.11 6.09 4.33
C VAL A 161 -20.74 6.13 4.98
N PHE A 162 -20.07 4.98 5.01
CA PHE A 162 -18.66 4.87 5.39
C PHE A 162 -17.91 4.09 4.33
N VAL A 163 -16.80 4.65 3.85
CA VAL A 163 -15.96 4.05 2.81
C VAL A 163 -14.78 3.33 3.48
N SER A 164 -14.77 2.00 3.37
CA SER A 164 -13.67 1.18 3.88
C SER A 164 -12.65 0.92 2.78
N LYS A 165 -11.37 1.23 3.02
CA LYS A 165 -10.28 0.84 2.12
C LYS A 165 -9.86 -0.60 2.39
N VAL A 166 -9.62 -1.36 1.32
CA VAL A 166 -9.10 -2.72 1.39
C VAL A 166 -7.82 -2.83 0.57
N PHE A 167 -6.89 -3.65 1.05
CA PHE A 167 -5.72 -4.05 0.29
C PHE A 167 -5.33 -5.49 0.61
N GLU A 168 -5.25 -6.33 -0.41
CA GLU A 168 -4.94 -7.74 -0.33
C GLU A 168 -3.66 -8.02 -1.11
N GLY A 169 -2.50 -7.73 -0.50
CA GLY A 169 -1.22 -8.26 -0.96
C GLY A 169 -1.37 -9.77 -1.16
N PRO A 170 -0.85 -10.38 -2.24
CA PRO A 170 0.27 -9.92 -3.05
C PRO A 170 -0.12 -8.99 -4.21
N ALA A 171 0.89 -8.42 -4.88
CA ALA A 171 0.72 -7.72 -6.16
C ALA A 171 -0.10 -8.54 -7.17
N LYS A 172 -0.97 -7.89 -7.92
CA LYS A 172 -1.76 -8.54 -8.99
C LYS A 172 -1.19 -8.29 -10.37
N ILE A 173 -0.50 -7.17 -10.55
CA ILE A 173 0.37 -6.93 -11.72
C ILE A 173 1.70 -7.58 -11.39
N LYS A 174 2.10 -8.57 -12.20
CA LYS A 174 3.29 -9.40 -11.95
C LYS A 174 4.41 -9.08 -12.93
N ASP A 175 5.58 -9.64 -12.66
CA ASP A 175 6.73 -9.60 -13.56
C ASP A 175 7.14 -8.17 -13.93
N ILE A 176 7.09 -7.24 -12.96
CA ILE A 176 7.53 -5.86 -13.17
C ILE A 176 9.06 -5.81 -13.22
N PHE A 177 9.61 -5.31 -14.33
CA PHE A 177 11.04 -5.11 -14.51
C PHE A 177 11.33 -3.92 -15.42
N ILE A 178 12.57 -3.44 -15.37
CA ILE A 178 13.06 -2.38 -16.25
C ILE A 178 13.51 -2.99 -17.56
N SER A 179 13.03 -2.49 -18.70
CA SER A 179 13.45 -2.97 -20.02
C SER A 179 14.46 -2.07 -20.71
N ASP A 180 14.33 -0.75 -20.52
CA ASP A 180 15.24 0.24 -21.11
C ASP A 180 15.41 1.47 -20.19
N ILE A 181 16.51 2.18 -20.36
CA ILE A 181 16.79 3.46 -19.71
C ILE A 181 17.48 4.37 -20.72
N SER A 182 16.84 5.49 -21.02
CA SER A 182 17.41 6.49 -21.90
C SER A 182 18.49 7.33 -21.20
N PRO A 183 19.41 7.96 -21.97
CA PRO A 183 20.40 8.86 -21.41
C PRO A 183 19.82 10.05 -20.63
N ASP A 184 18.59 10.48 -20.93
CA ASP A 184 17.90 11.58 -20.24
C ASP A 184 17.11 11.12 -19.00
N GLY A 185 17.34 9.88 -18.53
CA GLY A 185 16.78 9.35 -17.29
C GLY A 185 15.33 8.87 -17.40
N LYS A 186 14.86 8.60 -18.62
CA LYS A 186 13.55 7.97 -18.86
C LYS A 186 13.70 6.46 -18.75
N ILE A 187 12.90 5.84 -17.89
CA ILE A 187 12.88 4.39 -17.69
C ILE A 187 11.70 3.81 -18.42
N GLU A 188 11.91 2.72 -19.14
CA GLU A 188 10.86 1.85 -19.66
C GLU A 188 10.63 0.68 -18.70
N LEU A 189 9.37 0.46 -18.32
CA LEU A 189 8.96 -0.66 -17.50
C LEU A 189 8.15 -1.66 -18.33
N ASN A 190 8.42 -2.94 -18.11
CA ASN A 190 7.60 -4.03 -18.60
C ASN A 190 7.00 -4.79 -17.44
N PHE A 191 5.80 -5.33 -17.64
CA PHE A 191 5.09 -6.13 -16.66
C PHE A 191 4.03 -7.01 -17.32
N ASN A 192 3.61 -8.05 -16.61
CA ASN A 192 2.55 -8.95 -17.02
C ASN A 192 1.19 -8.42 -16.55
N ASP A 193 0.41 -7.99 -17.52
CA ASP A 193 -0.91 -7.38 -17.38
C ASP A 193 -2.00 -8.14 -18.16
N ASN A 194 -1.73 -9.40 -18.55
CA ASN A 194 -2.66 -10.22 -19.34
C ASN A 194 -4.08 -10.31 -18.73
N LYS A 195 -4.22 -10.15 -17.41
CA LYS A 195 -5.51 -10.12 -16.71
C LYS A 195 -6.27 -8.80 -16.87
N TYR A 196 -5.56 -7.72 -17.16
CA TYR A 196 -6.08 -6.35 -17.18
C TYR A 196 -6.33 -5.83 -18.60
N PHE A 197 -5.76 -6.44 -19.64
CA PHE A 197 -6.02 -6.07 -21.04
C PHE A 197 -7.46 -6.36 -21.51
N VAL A 198 -8.12 -7.39 -20.98
CA VAL A 198 -9.43 -7.86 -21.50
C VAL A 198 -10.59 -6.94 -21.08
N LYS A 199 -10.39 -6.11 -20.05
CA LYS A 199 -11.35 -5.09 -19.62
C LYS A 199 -10.66 -3.73 -19.67
N LYS A 200 -11.36 -2.69 -20.10
CA LYS A 200 -10.90 -1.31 -20.31
C LYS A 200 -10.29 -0.66 -19.03
N HIS A 201 -9.18 -1.14 -18.49
CA HIS A 201 -8.55 -0.56 -17.30
C HIS A 201 -7.70 0.65 -17.67
N ASP A 202 -7.69 1.62 -16.76
CA ASP A 202 -6.79 2.76 -16.81
C ASP A 202 -5.52 2.41 -16.04
N PHE A 203 -4.40 2.33 -16.76
CA PHE A 203 -3.09 2.14 -16.17
C PHE A 203 -2.48 3.49 -15.79
N GLU A 204 -1.94 3.52 -14.58
CA GLU A 204 -1.27 4.66 -13.98
C GLU A 204 0.08 4.19 -13.45
N LEU A 205 1.14 4.95 -13.71
CA LEU A 205 2.41 4.74 -13.05
C LEU A 205 2.57 5.76 -11.94
N PHE A 206 3.15 5.29 -10.83
CA PHE A 206 3.39 6.08 -9.64
C PHE A 206 4.87 6.08 -9.36
N ARG A 207 5.44 7.26 -9.13
CA ARG A 207 6.86 7.41 -8.82
C ARG A 207 7.08 8.22 -7.55
N LYS A 208 8.21 8.02 -6.90
CA LYS A 208 8.65 8.90 -5.81
C LYS A 208 10.16 8.90 -5.66
N ASP A 209 10.68 10.06 -5.29
CA ASP A 209 12.08 10.24 -4.89
C ASP A 209 12.17 10.12 -3.36
N ASP A 210 13.09 9.29 -2.89
CA ASP A 210 13.46 9.13 -1.47
C ASP A 210 12.29 8.93 -0.49
N VAL A 211 11.44 7.93 -0.76
CA VAL A 211 10.37 7.52 0.16
C VAL A 211 10.82 6.46 1.15
N SER A 212 10.47 6.64 2.43
CA SER A 212 10.59 5.61 3.45
C SER A 212 9.44 4.60 3.31
N LEU A 213 9.72 3.48 2.64
CA LEU A 213 8.76 2.39 2.50
C LEU A 213 8.64 1.58 3.80
N LYS A 214 7.43 1.09 4.09
CA LYS A 214 7.19 0.07 5.13
C LYS A 214 7.06 -1.28 4.47
N THR A 215 8.20 -1.83 4.07
CA THR A 215 8.29 -3.10 3.35
C THR A 215 9.18 -4.08 4.08
N GLY A 216 8.99 -5.36 3.81
CA GLY A 216 9.96 -6.40 4.19
C GLY A 216 11.26 -6.27 3.39
N GLU A 217 12.10 -7.29 3.49
CA GLU A 217 13.32 -7.39 2.68
C GLU A 217 12.96 -7.46 1.19
N GLY A 218 13.60 -6.61 0.40
CA GLY A 218 13.39 -6.53 -1.04
C GLY A 218 14.28 -7.51 -1.77
N LYS A 219 13.78 -8.08 -2.87
CA LYS A 219 14.56 -8.99 -3.71
C LYS A 219 15.38 -8.20 -4.72
N TYR A 220 16.66 -8.53 -4.83
CA TYR A 220 17.56 -7.93 -5.81
C TYR A 220 17.36 -8.54 -7.19
N PHE A 221 17.46 -7.70 -8.21
CA PHE A 221 17.44 -8.10 -9.61
C PHE A 221 18.46 -7.29 -10.40
N GLU A 222 18.97 -7.88 -11.48
CA GLU A 222 19.77 -7.17 -12.48
C GLU A 222 19.20 -7.33 -13.89
N ASN A 223 19.28 -6.26 -14.67
CA ASN A 223 19.10 -6.34 -16.11
C ASN A 223 20.44 -6.17 -16.84
N THR A 224 20.73 -7.13 -17.73
CA THR A 224 21.98 -7.26 -18.49
C THR A 224 21.83 -6.91 -19.98
N ALA A 225 20.68 -6.34 -20.39
CA ALA A 225 20.43 -5.89 -21.76
C ALA A 225 21.19 -4.59 -22.11
N PHE A 226 21.71 -3.91 -21.09
CA PHE A 226 22.47 -2.67 -21.19
C PHE A 226 23.96 -2.92 -21.42
N GLU A 227 24.71 -1.87 -21.78
CA GLU A 227 26.18 -1.93 -21.87
C GLU A 227 26.83 -2.35 -20.55
N LYS A 228 26.18 -2.04 -19.41
CA LYS A 228 26.57 -2.44 -18.06
C LYS A 228 25.36 -2.96 -17.29
N PRO A 229 25.46 -4.07 -16.54
CA PRO A 229 24.36 -4.54 -15.69
C PRO A 229 23.86 -3.44 -14.74
N ILE A 230 22.55 -3.29 -14.65
CA ILE A 230 21.89 -2.36 -13.73
C ILE A 230 21.16 -3.14 -12.64
N GLY A 231 21.39 -2.79 -11.39
CA GLY A 231 20.74 -3.40 -10.23
C GLY A 231 19.52 -2.62 -9.75
N TYR A 232 18.49 -3.34 -9.31
CA TYR A 232 17.31 -2.78 -8.68
C TYR A 232 16.73 -3.77 -7.68
N HIS A 233 15.88 -3.28 -6.78
CA HIS A 233 15.21 -4.12 -5.79
C HIS A 233 13.70 -4.07 -5.97
N VAL A 234 13.02 -5.19 -5.71
CA VAL A 234 11.56 -5.28 -5.74
C VAL A 234 11.04 -5.57 -4.34
N TYR A 235 10.15 -4.72 -3.85
CA TYR A 235 9.56 -4.79 -2.52
C TYR A 235 8.06 -5.02 -2.60
N GLU A 236 7.53 -5.85 -1.69
CA GLU A 236 6.08 -6.08 -1.60
C GLU A 236 5.34 -4.76 -1.34
N ASN A 237 4.26 -4.53 -2.09
CA ASN A 237 3.43 -3.35 -1.89
C ASN A 237 2.46 -3.51 -0.70
N SER A 238 1.98 -2.39 -0.14
CA SER A 238 1.05 -2.41 0.99
C SER A 238 0.13 -1.20 0.96
N LEU A 239 -1.01 -1.27 1.67
CA LEU A 239 -1.92 -0.12 1.81
C LEU A 239 -1.19 1.13 2.34
N LYS A 240 -0.25 0.96 3.29
CA LYS A 240 0.54 2.07 3.85
C LYS A 240 1.43 2.73 2.80
N ASN A 241 1.96 1.95 1.86
CA ASN A 241 2.78 2.48 0.78
C ASN A 241 1.92 3.18 -0.27
N LEU A 242 0.72 2.66 -0.56
CA LEU A 242 -0.24 3.30 -1.47
C LEU A 242 -0.78 4.62 -0.92
N GLU A 243 -0.85 4.77 0.40
CA GLU A 243 -1.21 6.02 1.07
C GLU A 243 -0.03 7.01 1.17
N ALA A 244 1.18 6.62 0.76
CA ALA A 244 2.26 7.57 0.61
C ALA A 244 1.98 8.47 -0.61
N ASP A 245 2.45 9.72 -0.52
CA ASP A 245 2.22 10.77 -1.52
C ASP A 245 3.08 10.56 -2.78
N PHE A 246 2.80 9.47 -3.52
CA PHE A 246 3.44 9.15 -4.80
C PHE A 246 2.92 10.08 -5.90
N ASP A 247 3.84 10.53 -6.75
CA ASP A 247 3.53 11.34 -7.91
C ASP A 247 2.98 10.45 -9.02
N ARG A 248 1.72 10.71 -9.42
CA ARG A 248 1.10 10.05 -10.59
C ARG A 248 1.76 10.58 -11.86
N THR A 249 2.20 9.69 -12.75
CA THR A 249 2.65 10.08 -14.08
C THR A 249 1.52 9.96 -15.10
N GLU A 250 1.54 10.81 -16.11
CA GLU A 250 0.59 10.74 -17.22
C GLU A 250 0.86 9.49 -18.09
N ARG A 251 -0.21 8.85 -18.56
CA ARG A 251 -0.14 7.72 -19.50
C ARG A 251 0.23 8.27 -20.87
N THR A 252 1.28 7.75 -21.49
CA THR A 252 1.61 8.10 -22.89
C THR A 252 0.82 7.22 -23.87
N GLU A 253 0.64 7.72 -25.10
CA GLU A 253 -0.46 7.33 -26.00
C GLU A 253 -0.50 5.86 -26.47
N GLU A 254 0.54 5.03 -26.26
CA GLU A 254 0.51 3.63 -26.74
C GLU A 254 1.38 2.70 -25.87
N ASN A 255 0.79 2.03 -24.85
CA ASN A 255 1.40 0.94 -24.03
C ASN A 255 2.84 1.20 -23.54
N SER A 256 3.18 2.46 -23.42
CA SER A 256 4.52 2.97 -23.26
C SER A 256 4.67 3.37 -21.79
N HIS A 257 5.02 2.38 -20.96
CA HIS A 257 5.08 2.49 -19.50
C HIS A 257 6.38 3.15 -19.07
N TYR A 258 6.44 4.46 -19.34
CA TYR A 258 7.62 5.25 -19.07
C TYR A 258 7.49 6.08 -17.82
N VAL A 259 8.60 6.18 -17.08
CA VAL A 259 8.74 7.08 -15.95
C VAL A 259 9.98 7.93 -16.16
N LYS A 260 9.84 9.25 -16.03
CA LYS A 260 10.96 10.18 -16.05
C LYS A 260 11.16 10.77 -14.67
N PHE A 261 12.40 10.68 -14.19
CA PHE A 261 12.83 11.31 -12.95
C PHE A 261 13.44 12.69 -13.22
N SER A 262 13.50 13.52 -12.17
CA SER A 262 14.14 14.85 -12.23
C SER A 262 15.63 14.74 -12.49
N GLU A 263 16.24 13.68 -11.97
CA GLU A 263 17.63 13.29 -12.18
C GLU A 263 17.69 11.90 -12.82
N HIS A 264 18.86 11.52 -13.32
CA HIS A 264 19.07 10.16 -13.81
C HIS A 264 18.80 9.17 -12.65
N PRO A 265 18.02 8.09 -12.87
CA PRO A 265 17.54 7.20 -11.79
C PRO A 265 18.63 6.40 -11.06
N TYR A 266 19.84 6.43 -11.60
CA TYR A 266 21.05 5.89 -10.97
C TYR A 266 22.06 6.97 -10.61
N GLY A 267 21.58 8.20 -10.41
CA GLY A 267 22.34 9.32 -9.89
C GLY A 267 22.95 9.01 -8.53
N ALA A 268 23.89 9.85 -8.08
CA ALA A 268 24.76 9.52 -6.96
C ALA A 268 24.10 9.59 -5.57
N THR A 269 22.92 10.20 -5.44
CA THR A 269 22.44 10.69 -4.13
C THR A 269 21.06 10.20 -3.69
N SER A 270 20.22 9.72 -4.61
CA SER A 270 18.80 9.48 -4.31
C SER A 270 18.34 8.10 -4.74
N ASN A 271 17.41 7.55 -3.96
CA ASN A 271 16.65 6.38 -4.35
C ASN A 271 15.38 6.82 -5.08
N HIS A 272 15.01 6.06 -6.10
CA HIS A 272 13.80 6.29 -6.88
C HIS A 272 12.91 5.06 -6.80
N TYR A 273 11.62 5.27 -6.64
CA TYR A 273 10.65 4.22 -6.42
C TYR A 273 9.56 4.31 -7.46
N VAL A 274 9.12 3.16 -7.96
CA VAL A 274 8.05 3.10 -8.95
C VAL A 274 7.17 1.87 -8.76
N PHE A 275 5.87 2.04 -8.97
CA PHE A 275 4.93 0.93 -9.10
C PHE A 275 3.84 1.28 -10.13
N VAL A 276 3.12 0.26 -10.57
CA VAL A 276 2.03 0.37 -11.54
C VAL A 276 0.71 0.08 -10.84
N LYS A 277 -0.33 0.82 -11.20
CA LYS A 277 -1.71 0.59 -10.79
C LYS A 277 -2.60 0.47 -12.03
N ALA A 278 -3.47 -0.53 -12.04
CA ALA A 278 -4.52 -0.71 -13.03
C ALA A 278 -5.88 -0.55 -12.35
N THR A 279 -6.61 0.52 -12.68
CA THR A 279 -7.91 0.83 -12.08
C THR A 279 -9.04 0.43 -13.02
N ASN A 280 -10.06 -0.26 -12.50
CA ASN A 280 -11.28 -0.54 -13.25
C ASN A 280 -12.19 0.72 -13.24
N PRO A 281 -12.51 1.31 -14.41
CA PRO A 281 -13.29 2.54 -14.45
C PRO A 281 -14.75 2.38 -14.04
N GLU A 282 -15.29 1.15 -14.01
CA GLU A 282 -16.70 0.90 -13.67
C GLU A 282 -16.95 0.91 -12.16
N ASN A 283 -16.01 0.37 -11.37
CA ASN A 283 -16.17 0.19 -9.92
C ASN A 283 -15.04 0.80 -9.07
N GLY A 284 -13.97 1.29 -9.69
CA GLY A 284 -12.82 1.89 -9.00
C GLY A 284 -11.88 0.89 -8.31
N TYR A 285 -12.17 -0.41 -8.33
CA TYR A 285 -11.26 -1.42 -7.79
C TYR A 285 -9.99 -1.49 -8.64
N TYR A 286 -8.86 -1.79 -8.02
CA TYR A 286 -7.57 -1.71 -8.67
C TYR A 286 -6.62 -2.87 -8.32
N GLY A 287 -5.78 -3.17 -9.29
CA GLY A 287 -4.62 -4.05 -9.16
C GLY A 287 -3.35 -3.21 -9.09
N VAL A 288 -2.41 -3.53 -8.20
CA VAL A 288 -1.07 -2.91 -8.21
C VAL A 288 0.04 -3.93 -8.40
N SER A 289 1.18 -3.44 -8.89
CA SER A 289 2.46 -4.16 -8.85
C SER A 289 3.14 -4.03 -7.48
N ASP A 290 4.19 -4.83 -7.31
CA ASP A 290 5.22 -4.58 -6.30
C ASP A 290 6.00 -3.30 -6.64
N ILE A 291 6.74 -2.78 -5.66
CA ILE A 291 7.47 -1.51 -5.77
C ILE A 291 8.89 -1.80 -6.23
N VAL A 292 9.27 -1.26 -7.37
CA VAL A 292 10.66 -1.26 -7.86
C VAL A 292 11.39 -0.08 -7.22
N LYS A 293 12.52 -0.36 -6.57
CA LYS A 293 13.46 0.62 -6.03
C LYS A 293 14.72 0.61 -6.87
N LEU A 294 15.10 1.81 -7.28
CA LEU A 294 16.33 2.15 -7.96
C LEU A 294 17.17 2.95 -6.99
N GLY A 295 18.45 2.63 -6.91
CA GLY A 295 19.39 3.32 -6.03
C GLY A 295 20.71 3.57 -6.74
N PRO A 296 21.56 4.45 -6.20
CA PRO A 296 22.82 4.84 -6.83
C PRO A 296 23.68 3.63 -7.26
N GLN A 297 24.16 3.63 -8.51
CA GLN A 297 25.01 2.57 -9.06
C GLN A 297 26.46 3.05 -9.13
N THR A 298 27.12 3.12 -7.97
CA THR A 298 28.50 3.62 -7.87
C THR A 298 29.52 2.49 -7.88
N ASP A 299 30.46 2.55 -8.84
CA ASP A 299 31.57 1.60 -8.92
C ASP A 299 32.57 1.79 -7.79
N MET A 300 33.01 0.68 -7.22
CA MET A 300 33.97 0.68 -6.12
C MET A 300 35.38 0.36 -6.60
N ASN A 301 36.37 1.02 -5.98
CA ASN A 301 37.74 0.56 -6.02
C ASN A 301 37.97 -0.55 -4.97
N ARG A 302 39.11 -1.24 -5.05
CA ARG A 302 39.45 -2.36 -4.16
C ARG A 302 39.52 -1.94 -2.70
N ALA A 303 40.03 -0.74 -2.40
CA ALA A 303 40.07 -0.18 -1.05
C ALA A 303 38.66 0.04 -0.46
N GLN A 304 37.76 0.63 -1.23
CA GLN A 304 36.36 0.84 -0.84
C GLN A 304 35.66 -0.50 -0.59
N PHE A 305 35.92 -1.49 -1.44
CA PHE A 305 35.32 -2.81 -1.28
C PHE A 305 35.73 -3.49 0.03
N VAL A 306 37.03 -3.59 0.34
CA VAL A 306 37.47 -4.27 1.57
C VAL A 306 36.95 -3.58 2.82
N LYS A 307 36.83 -2.25 2.79
CA LYS A 307 36.16 -1.50 3.87
C LYS A 307 34.69 -1.89 3.98
N ALA A 308 33.93 -1.84 2.89
CA ALA A 308 32.51 -2.19 2.92
C ALA A 308 32.28 -3.66 3.33
N PHE A 309 33.12 -4.58 2.88
CA PHE A 309 33.09 -5.99 3.25
C PHE A 309 33.26 -6.18 4.77
N VAL A 310 34.30 -5.58 5.35
CA VAL A 310 34.56 -5.61 6.80
C VAL A 310 33.43 -4.96 7.59
N ASP A 311 32.99 -3.76 7.18
CA ASP A 311 31.94 -3.01 7.87
C ASP A 311 30.60 -3.77 7.83
N TYR A 312 30.20 -4.27 6.67
CA TYR A 312 28.94 -4.99 6.52
C TYR A 312 28.92 -6.28 7.33
N LEU A 313 30.02 -7.04 7.32
CA LEU A 313 30.16 -8.27 8.10
C LEU A 313 30.48 -8.04 9.57
N LYS A 314 30.70 -6.77 9.97
CA LYS A 314 31.07 -6.37 11.33
C LYS A 314 32.31 -7.12 11.83
N ILE A 315 33.27 -7.33 10.93
CA ILE A 315 34.54 -7.99 11.24
C ILE A 315 35.36 -7.03 12.11
N SER A 316 35.92 -7.54 13.21
CA SER A 316 36.80 -6.74 14.07
C SER A 316 38.11 -6.44 13.34
N LEU A 317 38.54 -5.18 13.38
CA LEU A 317 39.80 -4.77 12.78
C LEU A 317 40.98 -5.39 13.51
N VAL A 318 41.99 -5.80 12.74
CA VAL A 318 43.23 -6.37 13.28
C VAL A 318 44.21 -5.25 13.63
N GLU A 319 44.62 -5.17 14.89
CA GLU A 319 45.55 -4.13 15.38
C GLU A 319 47.02 -4.50 15.18
N GLU A 320 47.42 -5.72 15.52
CA GLU A 320 48.81 -6.20 15.47
C GLU A 320 48.95 -7.40 14.52
N ASP A 321 49.32 -7.14 13.27
CA ASP A 321 49.71 -8.17 12.29
C ASP A 321 50.49 -7.58 11.10
N MET A 322 51.08 -8.47 10.29
CA MET A 322 51.84 -8.13 9.09
C MET A 322 50.95 -7.81 7.87
N LEU A 323 51.38 -6.80 7.10
CA LEU A 323 50.83 -6.44 5.79
C LEU A 323 52.00 -6.32 4.81
N TYR A 324 51.94 -7.04 3.69
CA TYR A 324 53.08 -7.17 2.75
C TYR A 324 52.95 -6.34 1.47
N TYR A 325 51.87 -5.57 1.31
CA TYR A 325 51.67 -4.75 0.12
C TYR A 325 52.45 -3.44 0.19
N THR A 326 53.30 -3.19 -0.80
CA THR A 326 54.18 -2.01 -0.85
C THR A 326 53.43 -0.73 -1.24
N ASP A 327 52.25 -0.86 -1.85
CA ASP A 327 51.37 0.23 -2.28
C ASP A 327 50.23 0.50 -1.29
N VAL A 328 50.34 0.00 -0.05
CA VAL A 328 49.40 0.29 1.04
C VAL A 328 50.17 0.89 2.21
N SER A 329 50.17 2.23 2.30
CA SER A 329 50.78 2.92 3.43
C SER A 329 49.95 2.68 4.71
N PRO A 330 50.57 2.44 5.88
CA PRO A 330 49.85 2.27 7.15
C PRO A 330 48.96 3.45 7.55
N ASP A 331 49.26 4.66 7.05
CA ASP A 331 48.52 5.89 7.35
C ASP A 331 47.27 6.08 6.46
N GLU A 332 47.07 5.22 5.47
CA GLU A 332 45.91 5.29 4.57
C GLU A 332 44.64 4.83 5.26
N TRP A 333 43.51 5.50 4.97
CA TRP A 333 42.22 5.19 5.59
C TRP A 333 41.78 3.73 5.36
N TYR A 334 42.19 3.12 4.25
CA TYR A 334 41.86 1.74 3.90
C TYR A 334 42.82 0.70 4.48
N ALA A 335 43.99 1.11 4.98
CA ALA A 335 45.03 0.20 5.46
C ALA A 335 44.56 -0.81 6.52
N PRO A 336 43.81 -0.43 7.58
CA PRO A 336 43.35 -1.40 8.57
C PRO A 336 42.37 -2.44 7.98
N TYR A 337 41.57 -2.05 6.99
CA TYR A 337 40.63 -2.95 6.32
C TYR A 337 41.37 -3.92 5.39
N VAL A 338 42.30 -3.42 4.57
CA VAL A 338 43.15 -4.28 3.72
C VAL A 338 43.90 -5.28 4.59
N LYS A 339 44.51 -4.83 5.70
CA LYS A 339 45.19 -5.69 6.66
C LYS A 339 44.27 -6.76 7.22
N THR A 340 43.07 -6.39 7.63
CA THR A 340 42.09 -7.34 8.18
C THR A 340 41.75 -8.43 7.16
N VAL A 341 41.38 -8.05 5.93
CA VAL A 341 41.03 -9.02 4.87
C VAL A 341 42.24 -9.84 4.40
N TYR A 342 43.44 -9.27 4.45
CA TYR A 342 44.69 -10.00 4.19
C TYR A 342 44.91 -11.12 5.22
N ASN A 343 44.77 -10.82 6.51
CA ASN A 343 44.97 -11.80 7.58
C ASN A 343 43.88 -12.87 7.66
N LEU A 344 42.71 -12.62 7.07
CA LEU A 344 41.71 -13.66 6.81
C LEU A 344 42.12 -14.64 5.68
N GLY A 345 43.24 -14.40 5.00
CA GLY A 345 43.72 -15.25 3.91
C GLY A 345 42.98 -15.05 2.59
N LEU A 346 42.14 -14.01 2.48
CA LEU A 346 41.25 -13.78 1.33
C LEU A 346 41.89 -12.96 0.21
N LEU A 347 43.00 -12.27 0.49
CA LEU A 347 43.73 -11.49 -0.51
C LEU A 347 44.92 -12.28 -1.06
N ASN A 348 45.28 -11.99 -2.32
CA ASN A 348 46.39 -12.66 -2.99
C ASN A 348 47.73 -12.33 -2.31
N THR A 349 48.37 -13.33 -1.71
CA THR A 349 49.66 -13.22 -1.02
C THR A 349 50.87 -13.39 -1.93
N SER A 350 50.66 -13.80 -3.20
CA SER A 350 51.74 -13.98 -4.19
C SER A 350 52.18 -12.67 -4.85
N SER A 351 51.41 -11.59 -4.65
CA SER A 351 51.69 -10.24 -5.17
C SER A 351 52.22 -9.36 -4.05
N ILE A 352 53.14 -8.45 -4.37
CA ILE A 352 53.60 -7.40 -3.45
C ILE A 352 52.80 -6.10 -3.58
N THR A 353 51.79 -6.04 -4.45
CA THR A 353 50.91 -4.87 -4.65
C THR A 353 49.43 -5.25 -4.52
N PHE A 354 48.64 -4.41 -3.86
CA PHE A 354 47.19 -4.53 -3.68
C PHE A 354 46.37 -3.81 -4.75
N SER A 355 46.87 -2.68 -5.26
CA SER A 355 46.22 -1.76 -6.19
C SER A 355 44.91 -1.15 -5.63
N PRO A 356 44.96 -0.36 -4.54
CA PRO A 356 43.77 0.13 -3.84
C PRO A 356 42.80 0.92 -4.73
N GLU A 357 43.34 1.71 -5.66
CA GLU A 357 42.56 2.57 -6.57
C GLU A 357 42.00 1.85 -7.80
N LYS A 358 42.41 0.61 -8.05
CA LYS A 358 41.88 -0.17 -9.18
C LYS A 358 40.40 -0.51 -8.90
N LYS A 359 39.54 -0.36 -9.91
CA LYS A 359 38.16 -0.85 -9.83
C LYS A 359 38.14 -2.36 -9.56
N ILE A 360 37.31 -2.78 -8.62
CA ILE A 360 37.13 -4.20 -8.32
C ILE A 360 36.12 -4.81 -9.28
N THR A 361 36.40 -6.01 -9.75
CA THR A 361 35.52 -6.73 -10.69
C THR A 361 34.45 -7.53 -9.94
N ARG A 362 33.35 -7.84 -10.63
CA ARG A 362 32.27 -8.68 -10.09
C ARG A 362 32.75 -10.07 -9.71
N GLY A 363 33.64 -10.65 -10.52
CA GLY A 363 34.28 -11.93 -10.22
C GLY A 363 35.16 -11.88 -8.96
N ASP A 364 35.97 -10.83 -8.80
CA ASP A 364 36.82 -10.68 -7.60
C ASP A 364 35.98 -10.62 -6.32
N ILE A 365 34.82 -9.94 -6.36
CA ILE A 365 33.89 -9.86 -5.23
C ILE A 365 33.25 -11.21 -4.94
N LEU A 366 32.70 -11.86 -5.96
CA LEU A 366 32.03 -13.14 -5.77
C LEU A 366 32.99 -14.15 -5.14
N LYS A 367 34.21 -14.25 -5.69
CA LYS A 367 35.25 -15.09 -5.13
C LYS A 367 35.53 -14.76 -3.66
N LEU A 368 35.81 -13.49 -3.35
CA LEU A 368 36.21 -13.12 -2.00
C LEU A 368 35.10 -13.37 -0.97
N VAL A 369 33.84 -13.08 -1.31
CA VAL A 369 32.70 -13.33 -0.44
C VAL A 369 32.50 -14.83 -0.22
N MET A 370 32.53 -15.61 -1.30
CA MET A 370 32.37 -17.07 -1.22
C MET A 370 33.50 -17.75 -0.45
N ASP A 371 34.75 -17.32 -0.63
CA ASP A 371 35.90 -17.83 0.11
C ASP A 371 35.75 -17.56 1.62
N TYR A 372 35.24 -16.37 2.00
CA TYR A 372 35.00 -16.03 3.41
C TYR A 372 33.92 -16.90 4.05
N PHE A 373 32.85 -17.20 3.31
CA PHE A 373 31.77 -18.05 3.78
C PHE A 373 32.03 -19.54 3.55
N GLU A 374 33.24 -19.93 3.14
CA GLU A 374 33.64 -21.31 2.88
C GLU A 374 32.66 -22.06 1.96
N ALA A 375 32.18 -21.36 0.92
CA ALA A 375 31.17 -21.90 0.01
C ALA A 375 31.65 -23.19 -0.68
N ASP A 376 30.76 -24.17 -0.82
CA ASP A 376 31.07 -25.43 -1.51
C ASP A 376 31.14 -25.21 -3.02
N LEU A 377 32.36 -25.31 -3.57
CA LEU A 377 32.63 -25.13 -4.99
C LEU A 377 32.51 -26.41 -5.83
N THR A 378 32.07 -27.52 -5.22
CA THR A 378 31.98 -28.83 -5.90
C THR A 378 30.65 -29.08 -6.59
N GLN A 379 29.70 -28.16 -6.42
CA GLN A 379 28.38 -28.24 -7.03
C GLN A 379 28.47 -28.11 -8.55
N ASN A 380 27.80 -29.03 -9.25
CA ASN A 380 27.78 -29.03 -10.71
C ASN A 380 26.33 -28.86 -11.17
N THR A 381 26.08 -27.78 -11.89
CA THR A 381 24.81 -27.47 -12.54
C THR A 381 25.07 -27.15 -14.01
N GLU A 382 24.04 -27.22 -14.84
CA GLU A 382 24.15 -26.76 -16.21
C GLU A 382 24.57 -25.29 -16.27
N LYS A 383 25.45 -24.97 -17.23
CA LYS A 383 25.94 -23.61 -17.46
C LYS A 383 24.77 -22.67 -17.79
N HIS A 384 24.56 -21.67 -16.94
CA HIS A 384 23.51 -20.65 -17.14
C HIS A 384 24.02 -19.37 -17.81
N PHE A 385 25.16 -18.85 -17.35
CA PHE A 385 25.70 -17.59 -17.85
C PHE A 385 26.51 -17.79 -19.13
N LYS A 386 26.13 -17.07 -20.19
CA LYS A 386 26.72 -17.23 -21.52
C LYS A 386 28.14 -16.67 -21.62
N ASP A 387 28.50 -15.75 -20.74
CA ASP A 387 29.72 -14.95 -20.76
C ASP A 387 30.77 -15.38 -19.73
N VAL A 388 30.60 -16.55 -19.10
CA VAL A 388 31.60 -17.14 -18.20
C VAL A 388 32.20 -18.38 -18.88
N ASP A 389 33.49 -18.32 -19.18
CA ASP A 389 34.25 -19.46 -19.76
C ASP A 389 34.49 -20.55 -18.70
N GLU A 390 34.39 -21.82 -19.09
CA GLU A 390 34.56 -22.96 -18.17
C GLU A 390 35.99 -23.13 -17.66
N ASN A 391 36.96 -22.60 -18.41
CA ASN A 391 38.37 -22.58 -18.02
C ASN A 391 38.72 -21.35 -17.17
N SER A 392 37.77 -20.43 -16.96
CA SER A 392 38.01 -19.25 -16.14
C SER A 392 38.14 -19.65 -14.66
N PRO A 393 39.11 -19.11 -13.91
CA PRO A 393 39.22 -19.34 -12.46
C PRO A 393 37.97 -18.97 -11.67
N ILE A 394 37.11 -18.08 -12.21
CA ILE A 394 35.85 -17.69 -11.56
C ILE A 394 34.68 -18.64 -11.84
N TYR A 395 34.81 -19.52 -12.84
CA TYR A 395 33.74 -20.44 -13.23
C TYR A 395 33.17 -21.28 -12.08
N PRO A 396 33.96 -21.97 -11.23
CA PRO A 396 33.42 -22.77 -10.13
C PRO A 396 32.63 -21.93 -9.11
N TYR A 397 33.02 -20.68 -8.90
CA TYR A 397 32.31 -19.75 -8.01
C TYR A 397 30.95 -19.37 -8.60
N VAL A 398 30.92 -18.98 -9.87
CA VAL A 398 29.67 -18.62 -10.56
C VAL A 398 28.72 -19.82 -10.64
N GLN A 399 29.23 -21.02 -10.91
CA GLN A 399 28.42 -22.23 -10.94
C GLN A 399 27.80 -22.54 -9.58
N SER A 400 28.58 -22.43 -8.50
CA SER A 400 28.08 -22.79 -7.17
C SER A 400 27.10 -21.73 -6.65
N PHE A 401 27.36 -20.45 -6.93
CA PHE A 401 26.42 -19.36 -6.65
C PHE A 401 25.04 -19.59 -7.32
N LEU A 402 25.06 -20.13 -8.54
CA LEU A 402 23.84 -20.54 -9.24
C LEU A 402 23.20 -21.80 -8.64
N ALA A 403 23.98 -22.84 -8.38
CA ALA A 403 23.50 -24.11 -7.85
C ALA A 403 22.83 -23.94 -6.48
N ASP A 404 23.32 -22.99 -5.68
CA ASP A 404 22.76 -22.60 -4.40
C ASP A 404 21.43 -21.82 -4.50
N GLY A 405 20.97 -21.47 -5.70
CA GLY A 405 19.77 -20.66 -5.94
C GLY A 405 19.94 -19.16 -5.66
N LYS A 406 21.14 -18.72 -5.26
CA LYS A 406 21.47 -17.33 -4.90
C LYS A 406 21.58 -16.38 -6.11
N ALA A 407 21.64 -16.94 -7.32
CA ALA A 407 21.72 -16.19 -8.58
C ALA A 407 20.35 -15.81 -9.19
N GLY A 408 19.23 -16.09 -8.52
CA GLY A 408 17.89 -16.00 -9.11
C GLY A 408 17.47 -14.62 -9.62
N GLY A 409 18.08 -13.54 -9.11
CA GLY A 409 17.85 -12.18 -9.56
C GLY A 409 18.69 -11.75 -10.78
N LEU A 410 19.65 -12.58 -11.22
CA LEU A 410 20.57 -12.22 -12.30
C LEU A 410 20.03 -12.65 -13.67
N GLY A 411 20.38 -11.88 -14.71
CA GLY A 411 20.04 -12.20 -16.10
C GLY A 411 20.93 -13.29 -16.72
N SER A 412 20.89 -13.44 -18.04
CA SER A 412 21.67 -14.49 -18.76
C SER A 412 23.18 -14.25 -18.86
N LYS A 413 23.68 -13.14 -18.30
CA LYS A 413 25.10 -12.75 -18.29
C LYS A 413 25.53 -12.41 -16.86
N PHE A 414 26.69 -12.88 -16.43
CA PHE A 414 27.25 -12.54 -15.12
C PHE A 414 28.17 -11.31 -15.18
N ALA A 415 28.85 -11.11 -16.31
CA ALA A 415 29.83 -10.06 -16.58
C ALA A 415 30.97 -10.00 -15.55
N PRO A 416 31.76 -11.09 -15.37
CA PRO A 416 32.72 -11.22 -14.28
C PRO A 416 33.80 -10.13 -14.26
N ASP A 417 34.19 -9.63 -15.43
CA ASP A 417 35.29 -8.67 -15.58
C ASP A 417 34.86 -7.20 -15.48
N LEU A 418 33.54 -6.93 -15.45
CA LEU A 418 33.05 -5.57 -15.29
C LEU A 418 33.22 -5.07 -13.86
N PRO A 419 33.41 -3.75 -13.66
CA PRO A 419 33.35 -3.15 -12.34
C PRO A 419 32.04 -3.46 -11.63
N ALA A 420 32.13 -3.75 -10.33
CA ALA A 420 30.97 -3.97 -9.49
C ALA A 420 30.55 -2.68 -8.78
N THR A 421 29.24 -2.60 -8.54
CA THR A 421 28.63 -1.53 -7.75
C THR A 421 28.51 -1.92 -6.28
N GLN A 422 28.40 -0.92 -5.40
CA GLN A 422 28.15 -1.15 -3.98
C GLN A 422 26.89 -1.99 -3.72
N ASP A 423 25.87 -1.79 -4.55
CA ASP A 423 24.59 -2.49 -4.45
C ASP A 423 24.75 -4.00 -4.76
N PHE A 424 25.52 -4.32 -5.81
CA PHE A 424 25.86 -5.71 -6.14
C PHE A 424 26.61 -6.41 -4.99
N ILE A 425 27.60 -5.74 -4.39
CA ILE A 425 28.35 -6.30 -3.25
C ILE A 425 27.44 -6.60 -2.07
N LYS A 426 26.57 -5.65 -1.71
CA LYS A 426 25.63 -5.81 -0.62
C LYS A 426 24.74 -7.03 -0.86
N ASN A 427 24.22 -7.18 -2.08
CA ASN A 427 23.42 -8.34 -2.45
C ASN A 427 24.17 -9.66 -2.25
N ILE A 428 25.39 -9.80 -2.79
CA ILE A 428 26.16 -11.06 -2.66
C ILE A 428 26.44 -11.38 -1.18
N ILE A 429 26.73 -10.38 -0.35
CA ILE A 429 26.95 -10.59 1.09
C ILE A 429 25.65 -11.02 1.79
N ASP A 430 24.51 -10.40 1.47
CA ASP A 430 23.22 -10.73 2.08
C ASP A 430 22.81 -12.19 1.75
N GLU A 431 22.96 -12.62 0.48
CA GLU A 431 22.67 -13.99 0.02
C GLU A 431 23.47 -15.08 0.77
N TYR A 432 24.72 -14.80 1.16
CA TYR A 432 25.53 -15.76 1.93
C TYR A 432 25.38 -15.64 3.45
N ARG A 433 24.89 -14.50 3.94
CA ARG A 433 24.62 -14.30 5.36
C ARG A 433 23.33 -14.98 5.80
N GLU A 434 22.28 -14.95 4.99
CA GLU A 434 20.98 -15.55 5.36
C GLU A 434 21.03 -17.08 5.47
N ASN A 435 22.07 -17.70 4.89
CA ASN A 435 22.21 -19.15 4.76
C ASN A 435 23.28 -19.77 5.70
N ASN A 436 23.88 -18.98 6.59
CA ASN A 436 24.87 -19.38 7.61
C ASN A 436 24.42 -18.93 8.99
#